data_AF-A0A9E5HU05-F1
#
_entry.id   AF-A0A9E5HU05-F1
#
_cell.length_a   1.000
_cell.length_b   1.000
_cell.length_c   1.000
_cell.angle_alpha   90.00
_cell.angle_beta   90.00
_cell.angle_gamma   90.00
#
_symmetry.space_group_name_H-M   'P 1'
#
loop_
_entity.id
_entity.type
_entity.pdbx_description
1 polymer ?
#
loop_
_entity_poly.entity_id
_entity_poly.type
_entity_poly.pdbx_seq_one_letter_code
_entity_poly.pdbx_strand_id
1 'polypeptide(L)'
;MSETSTNIKVVNSISELGREEWNECAIFHSDDDSNETADPFTCYDFLHALEKSGSVGEGTGWIPYHLAAFNNNKFVGAVPLYLKSNSQGEYIFDHNWAHAFERAGG
;
A
#
# COMPACT_ATOMS: atom_id res chain seq x y z
N MET A 1 -1.31 35.18 -0.20
CA MET A 1 -1.27 33.72 0.08
C MET A 1 -0.55 33.08 -1.08
N SER A 2 0.61 32.45 -0.85
CA SER A 2 1.27 31.65 -1.88
C SER A 2 0.38 30.45 -2.18
N GLU A 3 0.10 30.18 -3.46
CA GLU A 3 -0.54 28.91 -3.84
C GLU A 3 0.41 27.77 -3.47
N THR A 4 -0.08 26.86 -2.65
CA THR A 4 0.64 25.66 -2.24
C THR A 4 0.33 24.58 -3.28
N SER A 5 1.30 24.19 -4.10
CA SER A 5 1.11 23.15 -5.12
C SER A 5 1.38 21.77 -4.49
N THR A 6 0.33 20.97 -4.36
CA THR A 6 0.42 19.56 -3.94
C THR A 6 0.48 18.65 -5.17
N ASN A 7 1.49 17.79 -5.24
CA ASN A 7 1.66 16.78 -6.28
C ASN A 7 1.53 15.38 -5.67
N ILE A 8 0.72 14.53 -6.28
CA ILE A 8 0.57 13.12 -5.90
C ILE A 8 1.26 12.25 -6.95
N LYS A 9 2.06 11.28 -6.49
CA LYS A 9 2.73 10.30 -7.35
C LYS A 9 2.32 8.90 -6.95
N VAL A 10 2.22 8.03 -7.95
CA VAL A 10 2.13 6.58 -7.79
C VAL A 10 3.55 6.03 -7.85
N VAL A 11 3.86 5.12 -6.93
CA VAL A 11 5.18 4.52 -6.76
C VAL A 11 5.01 3.01 -6.68
N ASN A 12 5.81 2.26 -7.45
CA ASN A 12 5.61 0.82 -7.62
C ASN A 12 6.44 -0.03 -6.67
N SER A 13 7.37 0.60 -5.93
CA SER A 13 8.07 0.01 -4.80
C SER A 13 8.28 1.03 -3.70
N ILE A 14 8.12 0.61 -2.45
CA ILE A 14 8.42 1.44 -1.28
C ILE A 14 9.88 1.92 -1.28
N SER A 15 10.79 1.18 -1.92
CA SER A 15 12.21 1.53 -2.01
C SER A 15 12.48 2.83 -2.78
N GLU A 16 11.56 3.27 -3.64
CA GLU A 16 11.67 4.54 -4.37
C GLU A 16 11.41 5.77 -3.48
N LEU A 17 10.74 5.60 -2.33
CA LEU A 17 10.45 6.68 -1.38
C LEU A 17 11.51 6.83 -0.29
N GLY A 18 12.22 5.74 0.03
CA GLY A 18 13.20 5.73 1.11
C GLY A 18 12.59 5.36 2.47
N ARG A 19 13.44 4.80 3.34
CA ARG A 19 13.05 4.32 4.67
C ARG A 19 12.71 5.46 5.61
N GLU A 20 13.53 6.51 5.61
CA GLU A 20 13.40 7.64 6.53
C GLU A 20 12.13 8.41 6.19
N GLU A 21 11.96 8.81 4.93
CA GLU A 21 10.79 9.53 4.46
C GLU A 21 9.49 8.78 4.77
N TRP A 22 9.45 7.47 4.50
CA TRP A 22 8.26 6.67 4.80
C TRP A 22 7.97 6.60 6.30
N ASN A 23 8.98 6.33 7.11
CA ASN A 23 8.79 6.13 8.55
C ASN A 23 8.42 7.42 9.28
N GLU A 24 8.82 8.60 8.79
CA GLU A 24 8.30 9.90 9.27
C GLU A 24 6.76 10.00 9.20
N CYS A 25 6.11 9.25 8.29
CA CYS A 25 4.66 9.20 8.20
C CYS A 25 4.03 8.02 8.97
N ALA A 26 4.78 6.93 9.14
CA ALA A 26 4.27 5.71 9.79
C ALA A 26 4.42 5.74 11.32
N ILE A 27 5.35 6.53 11.84
CA ILE A 27 5.56 6.74 13.28
C ILE A 27 4.60 7.83 13.76
N PHE A 28 3.83 7.53 14.79
CA PHE A 28 2.97 8.49 15.47
C PHE A 28 3.35 8.57 16.95
N HIS A 29 3.25 9.76 17.52
CA HIS A 29 3.48 9.98 18.95
C HIS A 29 2.19 9.69 19.71
N SER A 30 2.25 8.79 20.70
CA SER A 30 1.16 8.65 21.66
C SER A 30 1.12 9.86 22.59
N ASP A 31 -0.08 10.24 23.03
CA ASP A 31 -0.27 11.34 24.01
C ASP A 31 0.47 11.09 25.35
N ASP A 32 0.77 9.82 25.65
CA ASP A 32 1.69 9.44 26.72
C ASP A 32 3.12 9.46 26.17
N ASP A 33 3.83 10.55 26.48
CA ASP A 33 5.12 11.06 25.97
C ASP A 33 6.35 10.16 26.20
N SER A 34 6.16 8.84 26.18
CA SER A 34 7.19 7.86 26.58
C SER A 34 7.66 6.95 25.47
N ASN A 35 6.99 6.89 24.31
CA ASN A 35 7.50 6.11 23.19
C ASN A 35 6.96 6.52 21.81
N GLU A 36 7.84 6.54 20.83
CA GLU A 36 7.45 6.52 19.41
C GLU A 36 6.73 5.19 19.13
N THR A 37 5.50 5.27 18.63
CA THR A 37 4.72 4.08 18.29
C THR A 37 4.50 4.08 16.79
N ALA A 38 4.87 2.98 16.13
CA ALA A 38 4.57 2.76 14.73
C ALA A 38 3.72 1.50 14.60
N ASP A 39 2.71 1.54 13.73
CA ASP A 39 2.02 0.30 13.34
C ASP A 39 3.01 -0.54 12.52
N PRO A 40 3.38 -1.75 12.99
CA PRO A 40 4.40 -2.57 12.35
C PRO A 40 4.03 -2.94 10.91
N PHE A 41 2.74 -2.98 10.56
CA PHE A 41 2.26 -3.30 9.23
C PHE A 41 2.31 -2.11 8.26
N THR A 42 2.57 -0.92 8.78
CA THR A 42 2.78 0.29 7.98
C THR A 42 4.23 0.73 7.93
N CYS A 43 5.13 0.11 8.71
CA CYS A 43 6.55 0.44 8.71
C CYS A 43 7.24 0.02 7.41
N TYR A 44 8.27 0.78 7.01
CA TYR A 44 9.04 0.50 5.80
C TYR A 44 9.55 -0.94 5.74
N ASP A 45 10.12 -1.45 6.85
CA ASP A 45 10.73 -2.79 6.88
C ASP A 45 9.75 -3.90 6.55
N PHE A 46 8.54 -3.81 7.06
CA PHE A 46 7.52 -4.83 6.83
C PHE A 46 7.08 -4.83 5.37
N LEU A 47 6.73 -3.65 4.84
CA LEU A 47 6.28 -3.50 3.45
C LEU A 47 7.39 -3.86 2.46
N HIS A 48 8.62 -3.41 2.71
CA HIS A 48 9.78 -3.78 1.90
C HIS A 48 10.07 -5.29 1.97
N ALA A 49 9.88 -5.93 3.13
CA ALA A 49 10.02 -7.37 3.26
C ALA A 49 8.98 -8.11 2.39
N LEU A 50 7.72 -7.66 2.35
CA LEU A 50 6.69 -8.24 1.47
C LEU A 50 7.09 -8.18 0.00
N GLU A 51 7.59 -7.03 -0.46
CA GLU A 51 8.07 -6.85 -1.83
C GLU A 51 9.26 -7.76 -2.13
N LYS A 52 10.26 -7.76 -1.23
CA LYS A 52 11.52 -8.49 -1.42
C LYS A 52 11.34 -10.01 -1.33
N SER A 53 10.40 -10.50 -0.53
CA SER A 53 10.11 -11.93 -0.42
C SER A 53 9.25 -12.46 -1.58
N GLY A 54 8.67 -11.59 -2.40
CA GLY A 54 7.69 -11.98 -3.42
C GLY A 54 6.32 -12.34 -2.83
N SER A 55 6.03 -11.89 -1.60
CA SER A 55 4.69 -12.03 -1.01
C SER A 55 3.68 -11.09 -1.70
N VAL A 56 4.18 -9.99 -2.26
CA VAL A 56 3.49 -9.08 -3.18
C VAL A 56 4.38 -8.88 -4.41
N GLY A 57 3.79 -8.39 -5.51
CA GLY A 57 4.47 -8.20 -6.79
C GLY A 57 3.85 -9.04 -7.90
N GLU A 58 4.54 -9.14 -9.03
CA GLU A 58 4.06 -9.86 -10.21
C GLU A 58 3.70 -11.32 -9.87
N GLY A 59 2.57 -11.79 -10.39
CA GLY A 59 2.10 -13.16 -10.20
C GLY A 59 1.42 -13.46 -8.86
N THR A 60 1.44 -12.54 -7.89
CA THR A 60 0.82 -12.77 -6.56
C THR A 60 -0.66 -12.39 -6.50
N GLY A 61 -1.15 -11.62 -7.48
CA GLY A 61 -2.47 -11.00 -7.42
C GLY A 61 -2.47 -9.63 -6.71
N TRP A 62 -1.42 -9.29 -5.97
CA TRP A 62 -1.27 -8.04 -5.22
C TRP A 62 -0.05 -7.27 -5.70
N ILE A 63 -0.24 -6.15 -6.40
CA ILE A 63 0.85 -5.37 -6.98
C ILE A 63 1.00 -4.07 -6.19
N PRO A 64 2.19 -3.73 -5.66
CA PRO A 64 2.40 -2.46 -4.95
C PRO A 64 2.21 -1.27 -5.88
N TYR A 65 1.43 -0.29 -5.43
CA TYR A 65 1.06 0.95 -6.13
C TYR A 65 0.95 2.09 -5.10
N HIS A 66 1.95 2.24 -4.23
CA HIS A 66 1.95 3.21 -3.14
C HIS A 66 1.69 4.64 -3.65
N LEU A 67 0.94 5.43 -2.90
CA LEU A 67 0.73 6.84 -3.20
C LEU A 67 1.65 7.68 -2.32
N ALA A 68 2.28 8.69 -2.91
CA ALA A 68 3.12 9.65 -2.21
C ALA A 68 2.70 11.07 -2.53
N ALA A 69 2.60 11.90 -1.50
CA ALA A 69 2.23 13.30 -1.59
C ALA A 69 3.44 14.20 -1.37
N PHE A 70 3.57 15.20 -2.23
CA PHE A 70 4.62 16.20 -2.17
C PHE A 70 4.03 17.60 -2.18
N ASN A 71 4.50 18.47 -1.30
CA ASN A 71 4.17 19.88 -1.28
C ASN A 71 5.45 20.68 -1.53
N ASN A 72 5.50 21.46 -2.62
CA ASN A 72 6.71 22.19 -3.03
C ASN A 72 7.96 21.28 -3.06
N ASN A 73 7.83 20.09 -3.64
CA ASN A 73 8.84 19.01 -3.68
C ASN A 73 9.23 18.39 -2.32
N LYS A 74 8.66 18.84 -1.20
CA LYS A 74 8.84 18.19 0.11
C LYS A 74 7.83 17.06 0.26
N PHE A 75 8.30 15.88 0.66
CA PHE A 75 7.45 14.75 1.00
C PHE A 75 6.58 15.11 2.23
N VAL A 76 5.27 14.85 2.15
CA VAL A 76 4.29 15.22 3.20
C VAL A 76 3.36 14.07 3.61
N GLY A 77 3.49 12.90 3.00
CA GLY A 77 2.62 11.77 3.29
C GLY A 77 2.73 10.66 2.26
N ALA A 78 2.44 9.43 2.68
CA ALA A 78 2.22 8.31 1.77
C ALA A 78 1.09 7.41 2.25
N VAL A 79 0.58 6.59 1.34
CA VAL A 79 -0.42 5.56 1.61
C VAL A 79 0.08 4.23 1.04
N PRO A 80 0.17 3.16 1.84
CA PRO A 80 0.38 1.83 1.30
C PRO A 80 -0.84 1.41 0.49
N LEU A 81 -0.67 1.19 -0.80
CA LEU A 81 -1.74 0.86 -1.72
C LEU A 81 -1.30 -0.30 -2.61
N TYR A 82 -2.22 -1.23 -2.87
CA TYR A 82 -1.99 -2.39 -3.70
C TYR A 82 -3.10 -2.51 -4.73
N LEU A 83 -2.72 -2.74 -5.99
CA LEU A 83 -3.63 -3.14 -7.04
C LEU A 83 -3.88 -4.65 -6.89
N LYS A 84 -5.15 -5.02 -6.67
CA LYS A 84 -5.58 -6.41 -6.67
C LYS A 84 -6.04 -6.79 -8.07
N SER A 85 -5.46 -7.85 -8.65
CA SER A 85 -5.71 -8.26 -10.04
C SER A 85 -6.57 -9.52 -10.18
N ASN A 86 -6.99 -10.13 -9.08
CA ASN A 86 -7.89 -11.29 -9.06
C ASN A 86 -8.75 -11.30 -7.78
N SER A 87 -9.76 -12.16 -7.73
CA SER A 87 -10.62 -12.37 -6.55
C SER A 87 -10.20 -13.56 -5.68
N GLN A 88 -9.01 -14.13 -5.93
CA GLN A 88 -8.49 -15.21 -5.08
C GLN A 88 -8.24 -14.69 -3.67
N GLY A 89 -8.80 -15.35 -2.65
CA GLY A 89 -8.70 -14.95 -1.24
C GLY A 89 -9.86 -14.07 -0.74
N GLU A 90 -10.92 -13.86 -1.52
CA GLU A 90 -12.16 -13.26 -0.99
C GLU A 90 -13.04 -14.31 -0.28
N TYR A 91 -13.84 -13.86 0.69
CA TYR A 91 -14.72 -14.72 1.49
C TYR A 91 -15.82 -15.39 0.64
N ILE A 92 -16.12 -14.83 -0.54
CA ILE A 92 -17.00 -15.40 -1.56
C ILE A 92 -16.27 -15.33 -2.89
N PHE A 93 -16.14 -16.47 -3.56
CA PHE A 93 -15.53 -16.56 -4.88
C PHE A 93 -16.59 -16.43 -5.98
N ASP A 94 -16.39 -15.53 -6.93
CA ASP A 94 -17.21 -15.41 -8.15
C ASP A 94 -17.20 -16.69 -9.00
N HIS A 95 -16.19 -17.55 -8.83
CA HIS A 95 -16.09 -18.85 -9.49
C HIS A 95 -17.29 -19.76 -9.19
N ASN A 96 -17.88 -19.68 -7.99
CA ASN A 96 -19.07 -20.46 -7.67
C ASN A 96 -20.28 -20.02 -8.50
N TRP A 97 -20.40 -18.73 -8.78
CA TRP A 97 -21.45 -18.16 -9.64
C TRP A 97 -21.20 -18.49 -11.11
N ALA A 98 -19.96 -18.36 -11.59
CA ALA A 98 -19.59 -18.76 -12.95
C ALA A 98 -19.86 -20.25 -13.20
N HIS A 99 -19.46 -21.13 -12.27
CA HIS A 99 -19.74 -22.56 -12.35
C HIS A 99 -21.24 -22.89 -12.24
N ALA A 100 -22.02 -22.12 -11.47
CA ALA A 100 -23.47 -22.30 -11.41
C ALA A 100 -24.12 -21.94 -12.75
N PHE A 101 -23.71 -20.83 -13.38
CA PHE A 101 -24.19 -20.41 -14.70
C PHE A 101 -23.83 -21.42 -15.80
N GLU A 102 -22.57 -21.88 -15.86
CA GLU A 102 -22.16 -22.94 -16.80
C GLU A 102 -22.96 -24.22 -16.61
N ARG A 103 -23.21 -24.64 -15.36
CA ARG A 103 -24.04 -25.83 -15.07
C ARG A 103 -25.51 -25.62 -15.41
N ALA A 104 -26.01 -24.39 -15.36
CA ALA A 104 -27.37 -24.04 -15.77
C ALA A 104 -27.53 -23.95 -17.30
N GLY A 105 -26.44 -24.11 -18.06
CA GLY A 105 -26.46 -24.17 -19.52
C GLY A 105 -25.98 -22.89 -20.23
N GLY A 106 -25.45 -21.91 -19.50
CA GLY A 106 -25.03 -20.61 -20.05
C GLY A 106 -26.22 -19.69 -20.24
#